data_AF-A0A7K3A6C7-F1
#
_entry.id   AF-A0A7K3A6C7-F1
#
_cell.length_a   1.000
_cell.length_b   1.000
_cell.length_c   1.000
_cell.angle_alpha   90.00
_cell.angle_beta   90.00
_cell.angle_gamma   90.00
#
_symmetry.space_group_name_H-M   'P 1'
#
loop_
_entity.id
_entity.type
_entity.pdbx_description
1 polymer ?
#
loop_
_entity_poly.entity_id
_entity_poly.type
_entity_poly.pdbx_seq_one_letter_code
_entity_poly.pdbx_strand_id
1 'polypeptide(L)' 'MEALTRAPGTRKGPPCTVGGVLASVDEDTAAMLGRILDTPTVTSTAIADVLSQHGQQVTSYTVARHRRRGDSNGCRCPR' A
#
# COMPACT_ATOMS: atom_id res chain seq x y z
N MET A 1 -0.52 36.79 -3.95
CA MET A 1 -1.23 35.50 -3.90
C MET A 1 -0.26 34.37 -4.25
N GLU A 2 0.78 34.16 -3.45
CA GLU A 2 1.72 33.04 -3.68
C GLU A 2 2.26 32.56 -2.34
N ALA A 3 1.60 31.55 -1.77
CA ALA A 3 2.12 30.80 -0.62
C ALA A 3 1.42 29.44 -0.54
N LEU A 4 1.50 28.64 -1.62
CA LEU A 4 1.24 27.21 -1.58
C LEU A 4 2.51 26.48 -2.01
N THR A 5 3.62 26.85 -1.36
CA THR A 5 4.88 26.12 -1.47
C THR A 5 4.62 24.71 -0.98
N ARG A 6 4.78 23.76 -1.90
CA ARG A 6 4.67 22.31 -1.73
C ARG A 6 5.62 21.83 -0.64
N ALA A 7 5.25 22.01 0.63
CA ALA A 7 5.85 21.27 1.71
C ALA A 7 5.53 19.78 1.47
N PRO A 8 6.51 18.86 1.53
CA PRO A 8 6.19 17.44 1.54
C PRO A 8 5.33 17.20 2.78
N GLY A 9 4.03 16.97 2.57
CA GLY A 9 3.08 16.85 3.67
C GLY A 9 3.58 15.80 4.65
N THR A 10 3.84 16.21 5.88
CA THR A 10 4.12 15.30 6.98
C THR A 10 2.95 14.33 7.07
N ARG A 11 3.25 13.03 6.88
CA ARG A 11 2.24 11.99 6.67
C ARG A 11 1.31 11.93 7.89
N LYS A 12 0.08 12.42 7.76
CA LYS A 12 -0.97 12.28 8.78
C LYS A 12 -1.57 10.88 8.70
N GLY A 13 -1.20 10.02 9.65
CA GLY A 13 -1.85 8.74 9.93
C GLY A 13 -0.92 7.52 9.90
N PRO A 14 -1.27 6.44 10.61
CA PRO A 14 -0.51 5.20 10.57
C PRO A 14 -0.50 4.61 9.14
N PRO A 15 0.53 3.81 8.77
CA PRO A 15 0.50 3.05 7.53
C PRO A 15 -0.72 2.14 7.51
N CYS A 16 -1.34 1.96 6.34
CA CYS A 16 -2.40 0.95 6.20
C CYS A 16 -1.81 -0.45 6.43
N THR A 17 -2.66 -1.45 6.71
CA THR A 17 -2.20 -2.82 7.01
C THR A 17 -1.21 -3.36 5.98
N VAL A 18 -1.47 -3.16 4.68
CA VAL A 18 -0.52 -3.57 3.61
C VAL A 18 0.83 -2.86 3.73
N GLY A 19 0.82 -1.56 4.03
CA GLY A 19 2.06 -0.81 4.29
C GLY A 19 2.78 -1.27 5.56
N GLY A 20 2.03 -1.73 6.57
CA GLY A 20 2.59 -2.37 7.76
C GLY A 20 3.30 -3.69 7.42
N VAL A 21 2.69 -4.53 6.58
CA VAL A 21 3.29 -5.78 6.09
C VAL A 21 4.60 -5.49 5.35
N LEU A 22 4.57 -4.55 4.41
CA LEU A 22 5.77 -4.17 3.63
C LEU A 22 6.89 -3.63 4.53
N ALA A 23 6.57 -2.98 5.64
CA ALA A 23 7.56 -2.48 6.60
C ALA A 23 8.09 -3.56 7.57
N SER A 24 7.40 -4.70 7.69
CA SER A 24 7.78 -5.79 8.58
C SER A 24 8.66 -6.88 7.93
N VAL A 25 8.71 -6.91 6.61
CA VAL A 25 9.54 -7.84 5.84
C VAL A 25 10.87 -7.19 5.45
N ASP A 26 11.84 -7.99 5.02
CA ASP A 26 13.10 -7.49 4.49
C ASP A 26 12.91 -6.71 3.17
N GLU A 27 13.93 -5.95 2.79
CA GLU A 27 13.87 -5.02 1.65
C GLU A 27 13.60 -5.74 0.31
N ASP A 28 14.21 -6.91 0.09
CA ASP A 28 14.03 -7.69 -1.13
C ASP A 28 12.60 -8.23 -1.24
N THR A 29 12.07 -8.77 -0.14
CA THR A 29 10.67 -9.22 -0.05
C THR A 29 9.70 -8.05 -0.22
N ALA A 30 9.97 -6.90 0.42
CA ALA A 30 9.15 -5.70 0.29
C ALA A 30 9.11 -5.21 -1.17
N ALA A 31 10.26 -5.20 -1.86
CA ALA A 31 10.35 -4.83 -3.26
C ALA A 31 9.59 -5.79 -4.18
N MET A 32 9.68 -7.10 -3.93
CA MET A 32 8.92 -8.11 -4.68
C MET A 32 7.41 -7.94 -4.48
N LEU A 33 6.96 -7.81 -3.23
CA LEU A 33 5.54 -7.59 -2.91
C LEU A 33 5.03 -6.28 -3.51
N GLY A 34 5.85 -5.22 -3.49
CA GLY A 34 5.55 -3.94 -4.15
C GLY A 34 5.27 -4.11 -5.64
N ARG A 35 6.11 -4.87 -6.36
CA ARG A 35 5.89 -5.16 -7.79
C ARG A 35 4.60 -5.92 -8.04
N ILE A 36 4.27 -6.90 -7.19
CA ILE A 36 3.02 -7.67 -7.31
C ILE A 36 1.81 -6.75 -7.08
N LEU A 37 1.85 -5.88 -6.06
CA LEU A 37 0.79 -4.91 -5.76
C LEU A 37 0.54 -3.95 -6.93
N ASP A 38 1.60 -3.58 -7.65
CA ASP A 38 1.50 -2.66 -8.80
C ASP A 38 1.14 -3.38 -10.12
N THR A 39 1.17 -4.71 -10.18
CA THR A 39 0.89 -5.49 -11.39
C THR A 39 -0.62 -5.54 -11.70
N PRO A 40 -1.13 -4.90 -12.78
CA PRO A 40 -2.57 -4.80 -13.06
C PRO A 40 -3.29 -6.14 -13.27
N THR A 41 -2.56 -7.14 -13.78
CA THR A 41 -3.10 -8.47 -14.07
C THR A 41 -3.30 -9.32 -12.82
N VAL A 42 -2.68 -8.97 -11.69
CA VAL A 42 -2.92 -9.63 -10.41
C VAL A 42 -4.08 -8.94 -9.70
N THR A 43 -5.10 -9.73 -9.35
CA THR A 43 -6.31 -9.19 -8.72
C THR A 43 -6.06 -8.88 -7.25
N SER A 44 -6.75 -7.86 -6.73
CA SER A 44 -6.66 -7.51 -5.30
C SER A 44 -7.13 -8.63 -4.39
N THR A 45 -8.05 -9.48 -4.86
CA THR A 45 -8.51 -10.69 -4.15
C THR A 45 -7.40 -11.73 -4.06
N ALA A 46 -6.75 -12.07 -5.18
CA ALA A 46 -5.66 -13.04 -5.17
C ALA A 46 -4.51 -12.61 -4.24
N ILE A 47 -4.18 -11.31 -4.23
CA ILE A 47 -3.16 -10.77 -3.31
C ILE A 47 -3.61 -10.91 -1.85
N ALA A 48 -4.87 -10.55 -1.55
CA ALA A 48 -5.40 -10.67 -0.20
C ALA A 48 -5.44 -12.12 0.29
N ASP A 49 -5.80 -13.07 -0.58
CA ASP A 49 -5.83 -14.50 -0.27
C ASP A 49 -4.44 -15.03 0.07
N VAL A 50 -3.42 -14.68 -0.74
CA VAL A 50 -2.03 -15.06 -0.47
C VAL A 50 -1.55 -14.44 0.84
N LEU A 51 -1.75 -13.14 1.05
CA LEU A 51 -1.36 -12.48 2.31
C LEU A 51 -2.04 -13.12 3.53
N SER A 52 -3.31 -13.51 3.40
CA SER A 52 -4.08 -14.19 4.45
C SER A 52 -3.55 -15.60 4.75
N GLN A 53 -3.15 -16.36 3.73
CA GLN A 53 -2.48 -17.66 3.89
C GLN A 53 -1.17 -17.54 4.67
N HIS A 54 -0.50 -16.39 4.59
CA HIS A 54 0.71 -16.05 5.35
C HIS A 54 0.42 -15.33 6.68
N GLY A 55 -0.81 -15.47 7.21
CA GLY A 55 -1.19 -14.97 8.53
C GLY A 55 -1.49 -13.46 8.60
N GLN A 56 -1.52 -12.76 7.47
CA GLN A 56 -1.83 -11.34 7.43
C GLN A 56 -3.33 -11.10 7.26
N GLN A 57 -3.97 -10.41 8.20
CA GLN A 57 -5.40 -10.07 8.09
C GLN A 57 -5.61 -8.90 7.11
N VAL A 58 -5.61 -9.19 5.81
CA VAL A 58 -5.74 -8.20 4.74
C VAL A 58 -6.93 -8.55 3.84
N THR A 59 -7.85 -7.60 3.64
CA THR A 59 -8.97 -7.76 2.72
C THR A 59 -8.64 -7.28 1.31
N SER A 60 -9.35 -7.79 0.31
CA SER A 60 -9.24 -7.33 -1.08
C SER A 60 -9.51 -5.83 -1.24
N TYR A 61 -10.44 -5.27 -0.46
CA TYR A 61 -10.71 -3.83 -0.41
C TYR A 61 -9.48 -3.05 0.08
N THR A 62 -8.82 -3.51 1.15
CA THR A 62 -7.60 -2.88 1.67
C THR A 62 -6.48 -2.90 0.63
N VAL A 63 -6.31 -4.02 -0.09
CA VAL A 63 -5.36 -4.10 -1.22
C VAL A 63 -5.74 -3.11 -2.33
N ALA A 64 -6.99 -3.09 -2.78
CA ALA A 64 -7.45 -2.18 -3.83
C ALA A 64 -7.29 -0.69 -3.43
N ARG A 65 -7.47 -0.37 -2.16
CA ARG A 65 -7.21 0.97 -1.61
C ARG A 65 -5.70 1.27 -1.56
N HIS A 66 -4.87 0.28 -1.25
CA HIS A 66 -3.41 0.40 -1.26
C HIS A 66 -2.85 0.62 -2.67
N ARG A 67 -3.37 -0.04 -3.69
CA ARG A 67 -2.95 0.17 -5.09
C ARG A 67 -3.20 1.60 -5.59
N ARG A 68 -4.26 2.22 -5.07
CA ARG A 68 -4.59 3.64 -5.28
C ARG A 68 -3.81 4.60 -4.37
N ARG A 69 -2.73 4.15 -3.70
CA ARG A 69 -1.96 4.99 -2.77
C ARG A 69 -1.49 6.28 -3.43
N GLY A 70 -1.69 7.40 -2.76
CA GLY A 70 -1.45 8.74 -3.33
C GLY A 70 -2.65 9.37 -4.05
N ASP A 71 -3.67 8.60 -4.42
CA ASP A 71 -4.91 9.13 -5.03
C ASP A 71 -5.93 9.55 -3.95
N SER A 72 -6.96 10.34 -4.31
CA SER A 72 -7.95 10.90 -3.35
C SER A 72 -8.68 9.85 -2.51
N ASN A 73 -8.95 8.68 -3.10
CA ASN A 73 -9.60 7.54 -2.45
C ASN A 73 -8.61 6.41 -2.08
N GLY A 74 -7.32 6.69 -2.15
CA GLY A 74 -6.24 5.79 -1.82
C GLY A 74 -5.93 5.68 -0.33
N CYS A 75 -4.95 4.83 -0.01
CA CYS A 75 -4.25 4.96 1.26
C CYS A 75 -3.13 6.02 1.17
N ARG A 76 -2.56 6.40 2.31
CA ARG A 76 -1.50 7.41 2.41
C ARG A 76 -0.07 6.83 2.40
N CYS A 77 0.08 5.55 2.06
CA CYS A 77 1.40 4.91 1.92
C CYS A 77 2.19 5.53 0.75
N PRO A 78 3.54 5.52 0.81
CA PRO A 78 4.37 5.97 -0.32
C PRO A 78 4.16 5.07 -1.55
N ARG A 79 4.25 5.67 -2.75
CA ARG A 79 4.34 4.91 -4.00
C ARG A 79 5.75 4.39 -4.21
#